data_AF-A0A1G8LD37-F1
#
_entry.id   AF-A0A1G8LD37-F1
#
_cell.length_a   1.000
_cell.length_b   1.000
_cell.length_c   1.000
_cell.angle_alpha   90.00
_cell.angle_beta   90.00
_cell.angle_gamma   90.00
#
_symmetry.space_group_name_H-M   'P 1'
#
loop_
_entity.id
_entity.type
_entity.pdbx_description
1 polymer ?
#
loop_
_entity_poly.entity_id
_entity_poly.type
_entity_poly.pdbx_seq_one_letter_code
_entity_poly.pdbx_strand_id
1 'polypeptide(L)'
;MKTLFDEHAGPLYGYVLRLTGDSGRAEDVVQETLLRAWRHPDALSGRPVRAWLFTVARNLVVDQHRAKKARPQETGDEALAVLPADDELERAVESWAVAGALAALRPEHREVLMEVYYRGRSVKEASATLGIPPGTVKSRTYYALRALKLALEERGLAP
;
A
#
# COMPACT_ATOMS: atom_id res chain seq x y z
N MET A 1 -18.21 -13.81 -7.90
CA MET A 1 -17.81 -13.63 -6.48
C MET A 1 -16.84 -14.73 -6.05
N LYS A 2 -17.21 -16.02 -6.19
CA LYS A 2 -16.30 -17.15 -5.94
C LYS A 2 -14.94 -17.03 -6.67
N THR A 3 -14.94 -16.75 -7.97
CA THR A 3 -13.70 -16.55 -8.76
C THR A 3 -12.82 -15.41 -8.23
N LEU A 4 -13.40 -14.26 -7.88
CA LEU A 4 -12.67 -13.12 -7.30
C LEU A 4 -12.03 -13.49 -5.94
N PHE A 5 -12.76 -14.26 -5.13
CA PHE A 5 -12.28 -14.75 -3.84
C PHE A 5 -11.13 -15.74 -4.05
N ASP A 6 -11.35 -16.78 -4.87
CA ASP A 6 -10.38 -17.85 -5.11
C ASP A 6 -9.06 -17.30 -5.69
N GLU A 7 -9.13 -16.28 -6.57
CA GLU A 7 -7.96 -15.71 -7.24
C GLU A 7 -7.21 -14.65 -6.41
N HIS A 8 -7.87 -13.97 -5.47
CA HIS A 8 -7.30 -12.78 -4.83
C HIS A 8 -7.23 -12.84 -3.31
N ALA A 9 -8.05 -13.64 -2.63
CA ALA A 9 -8.11 -13.65 -1.16
C ALA A 9 -6.78 -14.05 -0.53
N GLY A 10 -6.13 -15.13 -1.01
CA GLY A 10 -4.84 -15.59 -0.48
C GLY A 10 -3.71 -14.55 -0.62
N PRO A 11 -3.42 -14.05 -1.84
CA PRO A 11 -2.41 -13.02 -2.04
C PRO A 11 -2.71 -11.71 -1.29
N LEU A 12 -3.98 -11.31 -1.20
CA LEU A 12 -4.40 -10.13 -0.48
C LEU A 12 -4.22 -10.31 1.04
N TYR A 13 -4.56 -11.49 1.57
CA TYR A 13 -4.35 -11.85 2.97
C TYR A 13 -2.87 -11.79 3.34
N GLY A 14 -1.99 -12.45 2.57
CA GLY A 14 -0.55 -12.40 2.84
C GLY A 14 0.03 -10.97 2.74
N TYR A 15 -0.50 -10.12 1.86
CA TYR A 15 -0.16 -8.70 1.82
C TYR A 15 -0.58 -7.95 3.09
N VAL A 16 -1.85 -8.09 3.49
CA VAL A 16 -2.36 -7.38 4.68
C VAL A 16 -1.70 -7.88 5.96
N LEU A 17 -1.50 -9.18 6.11
CA LEU A 17 -0.84 -9.77 7.26
C LEU A 17 0.57 -9.19 7.47
N ARG A 18 1.33 -8.95 6.39
CA ARG A 18 2.63 -8.27 6.47
C ARG A 18 2.53 -6.80 6.88
N LEU A 19 1.42 -6.14 6.58
CA LEU A 19 1.19 -4.74 6.97
C LEU A 19 0.71 -4.61 8.42
N THR A 20 -0.08 -5.58 8.92
CA THR A 20 -0.72 -5.50 10.23
C THR A 20 0.03 -6.26 11.32
N GLY A 21 0.73 -7.35 10.97
CA GLY A 21 1.28 -8.31 11.93
C GLY A 21 0.22 -9.10 12.72
N ASP A 22 -1.06 -8.97 12.34
CA ASP A 22 -2.22 -9.46 13.08
C ASP A 22 -3.16 -10.19 12.10
N SER A 23 -3.37 -11.48 12.34
CA SER A 23 -4.17 -12.36 11.49
C SER A 23 -5.65 -12.02 11.50
N GLY A 24 -6.24 -11.73 12.66
CA GLY A 24 -7.66 -11.36 12.76
C GLY A 24 -7.94 -10.07 11.99
N ARG A 25 -7.06 -9.08 12.14
CA ARG A 25 -7.17 -7.83 11.37
C ARG A 25 -6.93 -8.04 9.88
N ALA A 26 -6.06 -8.96 9.50
CA ALA A 26 -5.82 -9.28 8.10
C ALA A 26 -7.05 -9.90 7.45
N GLU A 27 -7.74 -10.81 8.14
CA GLU A 27 -9.01 -11.39 7.68
C GLU A 27 -10.08 -10.31 7.51
N ASP A 28 -10.29 -9.45 8.50
CA ASP A 28 -11.30 -8.38 8.46
C ASP A 28 -11.09 -7.44 7.27
N VAL A 29 -9.84 -7.02 7.03
CA VAL A 29 -9.50 -6.13 5.91
C VAL A 29 -9.74 -6.81 4.57
N VAL A 30 -9.37 -8.10 4.43
CA VAL A 30 -9.61 -8.86 3.20
C VAL A 30 -11.11 -8.98 2.93
N GLN A 31 -11.89 -9.35 3.95
CA GLN A 31 -13.34 -9.46 3.83
C GLN A 31 -13.98 -8.14 3.43
N GLU A 32 -13.66 -7.05 4.11
CA GLU A 32 -14.19 -5.71 3.80
C GLU A 32 -13.76 -5.24 2.40
N THR A 33 -12.53 -5.55 1.97
CA THR A 33 -12.05 -5.22 0.62
C THR A 33 -12.86 -5.93 -0.47
N LEU A 34 -13.08 -7.24 -0.32
CA LEU A 34 -13.86 -8.03 -1.25
C LEU A 34 -15.35 -7.61 -1.23
N LEU A 35 -15.88 -7.26 -0.05
CA LEU A 35 -17.25 -6.75 0.09
C LEU A 35 -17.44 -5.43 -0.67
N ARG A 36 -16.47 -4.51 -0.60
CA ARG A 36 -16.49 -3.27 -1.38
C ARG A 36 -16.41 -3.52 -2.88
N ALA A 37 -15.59 -4.49 -3.31
CA ALA A 37 -15.50 -4.90 -4.70
C ALA A 37 -16.87 -5.40 -5.22
N TRP A 38 -17.58 -6.17 -4.40
CA TRP A 38 -18.90 -6.69 -4.73
C TRP A 38 -19.99 -5.61 -4.76
N ARG A 39 -19.98 -4.67 -3.81
CA ARG A 39 -20.97 -3.57 -3.75
C ARG A 39 -20.77 -2.51 -4.82
N HIS A 40 -19.56 -2.38 -5.36
CA HIS A 40 -19.20 -1.33 -6.33
C HIS A 40 -18.48 -1.91 -7.55
N PRO A 41 -19.14 -2.75 -8.37
CA PRO A 41 -18.52 -3.35 -9.55
C PRO A 41 -18.07 -2.29 -10.57
N ASP A 42 -18.76 -1.16 -10.67
CA ASP A 42 -18.35 -0.03 -11.53
C ASP A 42 -17.00 0.55 -11.12
N ALA A 43 -16.64 0.46 -9.84
CA ALA A 43 -15.33 0.89 -9.35
C ALA A 43 -14.19 0.01 -9.86
N LEU A 44 -14.49 -1.18 -10.41
CA LEU A 44 -13.51 -2.08 -11.05
C LEU A 44 -13.47 -1.89 -12.58
N SER A 45 -14.44 -1.18 -13.16
CA SER A 45 -14.49 -0.97 -14.61
C SER A 45 -13.26 -0.20 -15.10
N GLY A 46 -12.61 -0.72 -16.16
CA GLY A 46 -11.46 -0.10 -16.81
C GLY A 46 -10.16 -0.10 -16.00
N ARG A 47 -10.04 -0.91 -14.93
CA ARG A 47 -8.80 -1.01 -14.14
C ARG A 47 -8.45 -2.46 -13.79
N PRO A 48 -7.15 -2.78 -13.59
CA PRO A 48 -6.77 -4.09 -13.08
C PRO A 48 -7.36 -4.34 -11.70
N VAL A 49 -8.19 -5.38 -11.58
CA VAL A 49 -8.92 -5.74 -10.35
C VAL A 49 -7.96 -5.91 -9.18
N ARG A 50 -6.86 -6.64 -9.37
CA ARG A 50 -5.82 -6.85 -8.35
C ARG A 50 -5.26 -5.53 -7.81
N ALA A 51 -4.92 -4.58 -8.67
CA ALA A 51 -4.38 -3.28 -8.24
C ALA A 51 -5.39 -2.49 -7.40
N TRP A 52 -6.68 -2.56 -7.77
CA TRP A 52 -7.74 -1.91 -7.00
C TRP A 52 -7.91 -2.54 -5.62
N LEU A 53 -7.94 -3.87 -5.52
CA LEU A 53 -8.09 -4.59 -4.25
C LEU A 53 -6.97 -4.23 -3.27
N PHE A 54 -5.71 -4.25 -3.73
CA PHE A 54 -4.57 -3.90 -2.88
C PHE A 54 -4.59 -2.43 -2.44
N THR A 55 -5.05 -1.53 -3.31
CA THR A 55 -5.24 -0.12 -2.95
C THR A 55 -6.28 0.05 -1.85
N VAL A 56 -7.43 -0.63 -1.97
CA VAL A 56 -8.52 -0.57 -0.97
C VAL A 56 -8.09 -1.18 0.35
N ALA A 57 -7.47 -2.36 0.34
CA ALA A 57 -6.97 -3.03 1.53
C ALA A 57 -5.96 -2.17 2.29
N ARG A 58 -5.02 -1.55 1.57
CA ARG A 58 -4.06 -0.61 2.17
C ARG A 58 -4.75 0.57 2.84
N ASN A 59 -5.74 1.18 2.18
CA ASN A 59 -6.46 2.32 2.76
C ASN A 59 -7.18 1.92 4.05
N LEU A 60 -7.81 0.73 4.08
CA LEU A 60 -8.44 0.20 5.29
C LEU A 60 -7.43 0.01 6.43
N VAL A 61 -6.28 -0.59 6.17
CA VAL A 61 -5.22 -0.78 7.19
C VAL A 61 -4.77 0.57 7.77
N VAL A 62 -4.50 1.54 6.89
CA VAL A 62 -4.09 2.88 7.27
C VAL A 62 -5.15 3.56 8.13
N ASP A 63 -6.42 3.52 7.71
CA ASP A 63 -7.52 4.16 8.43
C ASP A 63 -7.75 3.52 9.80
N GLN A 64 -7.67 2.18 9.91
CA GLN A 64 -7.74 1.49 11.19
C GLN A 64 -6.55 1.82 12.11
N HIS A 65 -5.32 1.92 11.58
CA HIS A 65 -4.15 2.33 12.37
C HIS A 65 -4.34 3.74 12.95
N ARG A 66 -4.91 4.66 12.17
CA ARG A 66 -5.25 6.01 12.66
C ARG A 66 -6.32 5.97 13.75
N ALA A 67 -7.37 5.18 13.56
CA ALA A 67 -8.45 5.04 14.55
C ALA A 67 -7.92 4.50 15.90
N LYS A 68 -6.96 3.56 15.87
CA LYS A 68 -6.30 3.03 17.09
C LYS A 68 -5.46 4.10 17.80
N LYS A 69 -4.73 4.96 17.06
CA LYS A 69 -3.93 6.06 17.65
C LYS A 69 -4.78 7.17 18.29
N ALA A 70 -6.01 7.37 17.84
CA ALA A 70 -6.92 8.38 18.39
C ALA A 70 -7.62 7.94 19.70
N ARG A 71 -7.53 6.66 20.08
CA ARG A 71 -8.04 6.13 21.36
C ARG A 71 -6.88 5.96 22.35
N PRO A 72 -7.08 6.21 23.67
CA PRO A 72 -6.10 5.83 24.68
C PRO A 72 -5.74 4.34 24.57
N GLN A 73 -4.45 4.01 24.62
CA GLN A 73 -3.98 2.64 24.43
C GLN A 73 -4.48 1.73 25.56
N GLU A 74 -5.28 0.73 25.21
CA GLU A 74 -5.26 -0.54 25.94
C GLU A 74 -4.02 -1.31 25.45
N THR A 75 -3.13 -1.63 26.39
CA THR A 75 -1.89 -2.39 26.15
C THR A 75 -2.23 -3.80 25.72
N GLY A 76 -1.66 -4.26 24.60
CA GLY A 76 -1.84 -5.62 24.11
C GLY A 76 -1.06 -5.89 22.82
N ASP A 77 0.03 -6.63 23.00
CA ASP A 77 0.89 -7.37 22.07
C ASP A 77 1.71 -6.65 20.99
N GLU A 78 3.02 -6.64 21.26
CA GLU A 78 4.10 -6.58 20.29
C GLU A 78 4.10 -7.85 19.44
N ALA A 79 3.58 -7.77 18.22
CA ALA A 79 3.83 -8.81 17.22
C ALA A 79 5.16 -8.51 16.52
N LEU A 80 6.24 -9.13 17.01
CA LEU A 80 7.48 -9.32 16.26
C LEU A 80 7.17 -10.16 15.01
N ALA A 81 7.35 -9.55 13.83
CA ALA A 81 7.15 -10.22 12.56
C ALA A 81 8.25 -11.27 12.32
N VAL A 82 7.87 -12.55 12.31
CA VAL A 82 8.71 -13.61 11.73
C VAL A 82 8.42 -13.66 10.23
N LEU A 83 9.41 -13.30 9.42
CA LEU A 83 9.39 -13.50 7.96
C LEU A 83 9.89 -14.93 7.66
N PRO A 84 9.35 -15.66 6.66
CA PRO A 84 9.95 -16.89 6.17
C PRO A 84 11.31 -16.55 5.53
N ALA A 85 12.35 -17.32 5.86
CA ALA A 85 13.76 -16.99 5.68
C ALA A 85 14.38 -17.34 4.31
N ASP A 86 13.63 -17.84 3.32
CA ASP A 86 14.28 -18.44 2.13
C ASP A 86 14.73 -17.45 1.03
N ASP A 87 14.17 -16.23 0.93
CA ASP A 87 14.55 -15.27 -0.13
C ASP A 87 15.30 -14.01 0.39
N GLU A 88 16.19 -14.12 1.37
CA GLU A 88 16.80 -12.91 1.96
C GLU A 88 17.69 -12.13 0.95
N LEU A 89 18.41 -12.84 0.08
CA LEU A 89 19.30 -12.23 -0.90
C LEU A 89 18.55 -11.58 -2.07
N GLU A 90 17.60 -12.29 -2.69
CA GLU A 90 16.77 -11.72 -3.76
C GLU A 90 15.94 -10.55 -3.26
N ARG A 91 15.39 -10.64 -2.04
CA ARG A 91 14.68 -9.51 -1.41
C ARG A 91 15.59 -8.34 -1.08
N ALA A 92 16.83 -8.58 -0.68
CA ALA A 92 17.81 -7.51 -0.47
C ALA A 92 18.13 -6.80 -1.80
N VAL A 93 18.33 -7.55 -2.88
CA VAL A 93 18.60 -6.99 -4.22
C VAL A 93 17.39 -6.20 -4.74
N GLU A 94 16.17 -6.75 -4.65
CA GLU A 94 14.94 -6.04 -5.01
C GLU A 94 14.77 -4.76 -4.16
N SER A 95 15.00 -4.84 -2.86
CA SER A 95 14.91 -3.70 -1.94
C SER A 95 15.92 -2.61 -2.30
N TRP A 96 17.16 -2.97 -2.64
CA TRP A 96 18.18 -2.02 -3.06
C TRP A 96 17.82 -1.34 -4.38
N ALA A 97 17.27 -2.11 -5.30
CA ALA A 97 16.95 -1.62 -6.63
C ALA A 97 15.68 -0.74 -6.62
N VAL A 98 14.71 -1.04 -5.75
CA VAL A 98 13.57 -0.14 -5.42
C VAL A 98 14.06 1.14 -4.72
N ALA A 99 14.99 1.04 -3.78
CA ALA A 99 15.58 2.22 -3.13
C ALA A 99 16.32 3.11 -4.13
N GLY A 100 17.07 2.51 -5.07
CA GLY A 100 17.72 3.20 -6.16
C GLY A 100 16.74 3.87 -7.13
N ALA A 101 15.62 3.22 -7.45
CA ALA A 101 14.58 3.79 -8.29
C ALA A 101 13.89 4.98 -7.60
N LEU A 102 13.60 4.89 -6.30
CA LEU A 102 13.07 6.01 -5.52
C LEU A 102 14.08 7.17 -5.42
N ALA A 103 15.37 6.88 -5.31
CA ALA A 103 16.43 7.89 -5.25
C ALA A 103 16.60 8.66 -6.57
N ALA A 104 16.30 8.03 -7.71
CA ALA A 104 16.36 8.65 -9.04
C ALA A 104 15.18 9.59 -9.32
N LEU A 105 14.13 9.58 -8.49
CA LEU A 105 13.01 10.50 -8.64
C LEU A 105 13.40 11.92 -8.25
N ARG A 106 12.75 12.90 -8.88
CA ARG A 106 12.78 14.29 -8.41
C ARG A 106 12.39 14.37 -6.94
N PRO A 107 13.02 15.24 -6.13
CA PRO A 107 12.77 15.32 -4.69
C PRO A 107 11.28 15.40 -4.34
N GLU A 108 10.51 16.21 -5.06
CA GLU A 108 9.10 16.43 -4.80
C GLU A 108 8.25 15.17 -5.09
N HIS A 109 8.65 14.39 -6.10
CA HIS A 109 8.01 13.11 -6.42
C HIS A 109 8.31 12.07 -5.35
N ARG A 110 9.57 11.98 -4.92
CA ARG A 110 9.97 11.08 -3.84
C ARG A 110 9.26 11.42 -2.53
N GLU A 111 9.25 12.70 -2.14
CA GLU A 111 8.61 13.16 -0.90
C GLU A 111 7.13 12.83 -0.85
N VAL A 112 6.37 13.09 -1.93
CA VAL A 112 4.94 12.77 -1.93
C VAL A 112 4.68 11.26 -1.83
N LEU A 113 5.53 10.43 -2.44
CA LEU A 113 5.43 8.97 -2.31
C LEU A 113 5.80 8.51 -0.90
N MET A 114 6.83 9.10 -0.28
CA MET A 114 7.17 8.82 1.11
C MET A 114 6.02 9.18 2.06
N GLU A 115 5.34 10.29 1.81
CA GLU A 115 4.20 10.67 2.66
C GLU A 115 2.99 9.76 2.49
N VAL A 116 2.58 9.54 1.24
CA VAL A 116 1.35 8.81 0.95
C VAL A 116 1.54 7.31 1.15
N TYR A 117 2.65 6.75 0.65
CA TYR A 117 2.89 5.30 0.62
C TYR A 117 3.68 4.78 1.80
N TYR A 118 4.81 5.41 2.15
CA TYR A 118 5.67 4.92 3.25
C TYR A 118 5.10 5.30 4.63
N ARG A 119 4.69 6.56 4.81
CA ARG A 119 4.15 7.07 6.08
C ARG A 119 2.64 6.86 6.24
N GLY A 120 1.97 6.37 5.20
CA GLY A 120 0.53 6.10 5.24
C GLY A 120 -0.32 7.35 5.44
N ARG A 121 0.13 8.55 5.06
CA ARG A 121 -0.66 9.77 5.22
C ARG A 121 -1.76 9.87 4.18
N SER A 122 -2.90 10.41 4.58
CA SER A 122 -4.00 10.76 3.69
C SER A 122 -3.60 11.94 2.83
N VAL A 123 -4.34 12.18 1.75
CA VAL A 123 -4.11 13.36 0.88
C VAL A 123 -4.14 14.67 1.70
N LYS A 124 -5.03 14.75 2.71
CA LYS A 124 -5.15 15.93 3.58
C LYS A 124 -3.93 16.10 4.49
N GLU A 125 -3.46 15.03 5.11
CA GLU A 125 -2.29 15.06 6.00
C GLU A 125 -0.98 15.30 5.24
N ALA A 126 -0.82 14.65 4.08
CA ALA A 126 0.31 14.89 3.18
C ALA A 126 0.32 16.33 2.67
N SER A 127 -0.85 16.90 2.35
CA SER A 127 -1.01 18.31 1.99
C SER A 127 -0.54 19.25 3.10
N ALA A 128 -0.97 19.00 4.35
CA ALA A 128 -0.55 19.78 5.50
C ALA A 128 0.94 19.65 5.79
N THR A 129 1.51 18.43 5.67
CA THR A 129 2.94 18.21 5.90
C THR A 129 3.80 18.89 4.85
N LEU A 130 3.47 18.70 3.57
CA LEU A 130 4.28 19.17 2.44
C LEU A 130 4.04 20.66 2.12
N GLY A 131 3.06 21.31 2.77
CA GLY A 131 2.71 22.70 2.49
C GLY A 131 2.17 22.93 1.07
N ILE A 132 1.53 21.92 0.46
CA ILE A 132 1.00 21.99 -0.91
C ILE A 132 -0.50 21.66 -0.96
N PRO A 133 -1.27 22.16 -1.94
CA PRO A 133 -2.70 21.86 -2.04
C PRO A 133 -3.01 20.35 -2.20
N PRO A 134 -4.18 19.87 -1.72
CA PRO A 134 -4.62 18.48 -1.90
C PRO A 134 -4.66 18.03 -3.37
N GLY A 135 -5.02 18.93 -4.29
CA GLY A 135 -4.98 18.68 -5.72
C GLY A 135 -3.56 18.41 -6.22
N THR A 136 -2.58 19.16 -5.71
CA THR A 136 -1.16 18.98 -6.00
C THR A 136 -0.63 17.67 -5.42
N VAL A 137 -1.06 17.26 -4.23
CA VAL A 137 -0.70 15.94 -3.68
C VAL A 137 -1.18 14.84 -4.64
N LYS A 138 -2.44 14.89 -5.09
CA LYS A 138 -2.99 13.88 -6.02
C LYS A 138 -2.24 13.86 -7.36
N SER A 139 -2.06 15.01 -8.00
CA SER A 139 -1.39 15.09 -9.31
C SER A 139 0.09 14.72 -9.20
N ARG A 140 0.80 15.20 -8.18
CA ARG A 140 2.21 14.86 -7.94
C ARG A 140 2.39 13.38 -7.64
N THR A 141 1.50 12.77 -6.86
CA THR A 141 1.51 11.31 -6.60
C THR A 141 1.36 10.54 -7.91
N TYR A 142 0.41 10.95 -8.77
CA TYR A 142 0.19 10.31 -10.06
C TYR A 142 1.43 10.34 -10.97
N TYR A 143 2.06 11.51 -11.12
CA TYR A 143 3.29 11.62 -11.93
C TYR A 143 4.50 10.94 -11.26
N ALA A 144 4.58 10.94 -9.93
CA ALA A 144 5.62 10.25 -9.19
C ALA A 144 5.56 8.73 -9.38
N LEU A 145 4.37 8.13 -9.36
CA LEU A 145 4.20 6.69 -9.63
C LEU A 145 4.59 6.32 -11.06
N ARG A 146 4.26 7.16 -12.04
CA ARG A 146 4.68 6.95 -13.44
C ARG A 146 6.20 7.03 -13.60
N ALA A 147 6.82 8.02 -12.97
CA ALA A 147 8.28 8.15 -12.97
C ALA A 147 8.95 6.98 -12.25
N LEU A 148 8.37 6.50 -11.15
CA LEU A 148 8.87 5.33 -10.42
C LEU A 148 8.77 4.06 -11.26
N LYS A 149 7.65 3.86 -11.95
CA LYS A 149 7.47 2.74 -12.88
C LYS A 149 8.58 2.72 -13.94
N LEU A 150 8.83 3.87 -14.60
CA LEU A 150 9.89 3.98 -15.60
C LEU A 150 11.27 3.67 -14.99
N ALA A 151 11.58 4.22 -13.81
CA ALA A 151 12.86 3.98 -13.15
C ALA A 151 13.07 2.51 -12.75
N LEU A 152 11.98 1.77 -12.44
CA LEU A 152 12.02 0.33 -12.18
C LEU A 152 12.18 -0.49 -13.47
N GLU A 153 11.51 -0.10 -14.56
CA GLU A 153 11.66 -0.71 -15.89
C GLU A 153 13.11 -0.62 -16.40
N GLU A 154 13.74 0.55 -16.29
CA GLU A 154 15.15 0.77 -16.65
C GLU A 154 16.13 -0.09 -15.84
N ARG A 155 15.71 -0.57 -14.66
CA ARG A 155 16.50 -1.41 -13.76
C ARG A 155 16.15 -2.90 -13.88
N GLY A 156 15.26 -3.27 -14.80
CA GLY A 156 14.87 -4.66 -15.03
C GLY A 156 13.97 -5.26 -13.95
N LEU A 157 13.29 -4.42 -13.15
CA LEU A 157 12.48 -4.84 -12.00
C LEU A 157 10.96 -4.73 -12.24
N ALA A 158 10.55 -4.25 -13.42
CA ALA A 158 9.14 -4.14 -13.71
C ALA A 158 8.54 -5.53 -14.00
N PRO A 159 7.34 -5.84 -13.49
CA PRO A 159 6.63 -7.06 -13.80
C PRO A 159 6.20 -7.13 -15.27
#